data_AF-A0AAU6L3W0-F1
#
_entry.id   AF-A0AAU6L3W0-F1
#
_cell.length_a   1.000
_cell.length_b   1.000
_cell.length_c   1.000
_cell.angle_alpha   90.00
_cell.angle_beta   90.00
_cell.angle_gamma   90.00
#
_symmetry.space_group_name_H-M   'P 1'
#
loop_
_entity.id
_entity.type
_entity.pdbx_description
1 polymer ?
#
loop_
_entity_poly.entity_id
_entity_poly.type
_entity_poly.pdbx_seq_one_letter_code
_entity_poly.pdbx_strand_id
1 'polypeptide(L)'
;MDTTLADRIDRSIGHLRQAAATRDTHRDAVLAALAELQTASPARPDTREAPDLPAPDTAALLAIARGAKLHENLLTQRLSVITASGTRIAYSALQRLESAGLVARDASRPVHAGVPLTLTEAGRATLTGARRTNAAGAPPAVRSGAWPAPATRAHR
;
A
#
# COMPACT_ATOMS: atom_id res chain seq x y z
N MET A 1 -54.61 -23.69 -12.24
CA MET A 1 -53.21 -23.46 -11.82
C MET A 1 -52.43 -23.10 -13.07
N ASP A 2 -51.79 -21.92 -13.09
CA ASP A 2 -51.12 -21.40 -14.28
C ASP A 2 -49.73 -22.02 -14.40
N THR A 3 -49.65 -23.10 -15.17
CA THR A 3 -48.42 -23.90 -15.39
C THR A 3 -47.31 -23.07 -16.02
N THR A 4 -47.65 -22.04 -16.80
CA THR A 4 -46.68 -21.18 -17.48
C THR A 4 -45.89 -20.28 -16.53
N LEU A 5 -46.52 -19.88 -15.41
CA LEU A 5 -45.87 -19.10 -14.36
C LEU A 5 -44.90 -19.96 -13.55
N ALA A 6 -45.31 -21.19 -13.20
CA ALA A 6 -44.46 -22.14 -12.49
C ALA A 6 -43.18 -22.45 -13.28
N ASP A 7 -43.30 -22.76 -14.57
CA ASP A 7 -42.15 -23.03 -15.45
C ASP A 7 -41.19 -21.84 -15.56
N ARG A 8 -41.73 -20.62 -15.56
CA ARG A 8 -40.91 -19.39 -15.59
C ARG A 8 -40.13 -19.20 -14.30
N ILE A 9 -40.77 -19.43 -13.15
CA ILE A 9 -40.14 -19.35 -11.84
C ILE A 9 -39.02 -20.38 -11.72
N ASP A 10 -39.27 -21.63 -12.13
CA ASP A 10 -38.27 -22.69 -12.08
C ASP A 10 -37.04 -22.37 -12.94
N ARG A 11 -37.26 -21.83 -14.15
CA ARG A 11 -36.17 -21.36 -15.01
C ARG A 11 -35.37 -20.23 -14.38
N SER A 12 -36.04 -19.23 -13.80
CA SER A 12 -35.39 -18.11 -13.12
C SER A 12 -34.57 -18.56 -11.91
N ILE A 13 -35.09 -19.50 -11.11
CA ILE A 13 -34.36 -20.11 -9.99
C ILE A 13 -33.14 -20.88 -10.51
N GLY A 14 -33.30 -21.62 -11.61
CA GLY A 14 -32.19 -22.30 -12.28
C GLY A 14 -31.07 -21.33 -12.69
N HIS A 15 -31.41 -20.19 -13.30
CA HIS A 15 -30.44 -19.17 -13.68
C HIS A 15 -29.73 -18.55 -12.46
N LEU A 16 -30.46 -18.29 -11.37
CA LEU A 16 -29.86 -17.75 -10.14
C LEU A 16 -28.90 -18.75 -9.49
N ARG A 17 -29.26 -20.04 -9.46
CA ARG A 17 -28.37 -21.09 -8.95
C ARG A 17 -27.10 -21.21 -9.78
N GLN A 18 -27.23 -21.15 -11.10
CA GLN A 18 -26.07 -21.19 -12.00
C GLN A 18 -25.17 -19.97 -11.78
N ALA A 19 -25.73 -18.77 -11.68
CA ALA A 19 -24.95 -17.56 -11.43
C ALA A 19 -24.23 -17.59 -10.07
N ALA A 20 -24.89 -18.12 -9.03
CA ALA A 20 -24.28 -18.30 -7.71
C ALA A 20 -23.11 -19.29 -7.77
N ALA A 21 -23.28 -20.44 -8.44
CA ALA A 21 -22.23 -21.44 -8.60
C ALA A 21 -21.00 -20.89 -9.36
N THR A 22 -21.24 -20.11 -10.42
CA THR A 22 -20.14 -19.44 -11.15
C THR A 22 -19.40 -18.44 -10.26
N ARG A 23 -20.14 -17.62 -9.49
CA ARG A 23 -19.54 -16.66 -8.55
C ARG A 23 -18.69 -17.37 -7.50
N ASP A 24 -19.19 -18.46 -6.93
CA ASP A 24 -18.51 -19.17 -5.85
C ASP A 24 -17.24 -19.85 -6.38
N THR A 25 -17.28 -20.43 -7.59
CA THR A 25 -16.07 -20.92 -8.29
C THR A 25 -15.02 -19.84 -8.46
N HIS A 26 -15.40 -18.64 -8.91
CA HIS A 26 -14.45 -17.53 -9.06
C HIS A 26 -13.91 -17.03 -7.72
N ARG A 27 -14.75 -16.99 -6.67
CA ARG A 27 -14.34 -16.63 -5.32
C ARG A 27 -13.27 -17.60 -4.82
N ASP A 28 -13.50 -18.89 -4.96
CA ASP A 28 -12.59 -19.92 -4.48
C ASP A 28 -11.26 -19.89 -5.23
N ALA A 29 -11.29 -19.67 -6.54
CA ALA A 29 -10.08 -19.47 -7.34
C ALA A 29 -9.26 -18.26 -6.88
N VAL A 30 -9.92 -17.14 -6.56
CA VAL A 30 -9.23 -15.94 -6.02
C VAL A 30 -8.66 -16.20 -4.64
N LEU A 31 -9.41 -16.88 -3.76
CA LEU A 31 -8.94 -17.23 -2.43
C LEU A 31 -7.73 -18.17 -2.48
N ALA A 32 -7.73 -19.15 -3.38
CA ALA A 32 -6.59 -20.04 -3.61
C ALA A 32 -5.36 -19.25 -4.09
N ALA A 33 -5.51 -18.39 -5.08
CA ALA A 33 -4.41 -17.56 -5.58
C ALA A 33 -3.84 -16.60 -4.50
N LEU A 34 -4.69 -16.04 -3.65
CA LEU A 34 -4.25 -15.20 -2.53
C LEU A 34 -3.52 -16.01 -1.45
N ALA A 35 -3.98 -17.23 -1.16
CA ALA A 35 -3.32 -18.12 -0.22
C ALA A 35 -1.91 -18.50 -0.70
N GLU A 36 -1.76 -18.81 -1.99
CA GLU A 36 -0.45 -19.05 -2.61
C GLU A 36 0.47 -17.84 -2.54
N LEU A 37 -0.04 -16.63 -2.77
CA LEU A 37 0.75 -15.41 -2.63
C LEU A 37 1.19 -15.17 -1.19
N GLN A 38 0.34 -15.51 -0.22
CA GLN A 38 0.64 -15.37 1.20
C GLN A 38 1.70 -16.38 1.66
N THR A 39 1.69 -17.61 1.16
CA THR A 39 2.71 -18.64 1.47
C THR A 39 4.02 -18.40 0.72
N ALA A 40 3.95 -17.89 -0.51
CA ALA A 40 5.13 -17.47 -1.28
C ALA A 40 5.74 -16.17 -0.76
N SER A 41 5.02 -15.42 0.08
CA SER A 41 5.57 -14.26 0.76
C SER A 41 6.60 -14.76 1.79
N PRO A 42 7.89 -14.43 1.67
CA PRO A 42 8.86 -14.80 2.68
C PRO A 42 8.37 -14.22 4.01
N ALA A 43 8.28 -15.07 5.03
CA ALA A 43 7.94 -14.69 6.39
C ALA A 43 8.67 -13.39 6.72
N ARG A 44 7.90 -12.30 6.76
CA ARG A 44 8.42 -10.98 7.07
C ARG A 44 9.10 -11.13 8.42
N PRO A 45 10.42 -10.87 8.54
CA PRO A 45 11.09 -11.03 9.82
C PRO A 45 10.30 -10.24 10.85
N ASP A 46 9.85 -10.95 11.88
CA ASP A 46 9.11 -10.39 13.00
C ASP A 46 9.85 -9.15 13.43
N THR A 47 9.14 -8.03 13.26
CA THR A 47 9.39 -6.69 13.78
C THR A 47 10.72 -6.59 14.53
N ARG A 48 11.83 -6.50 13.78
CA ARG A 48 13.01 -5.83 14.31
C ARG A 48 12.48 -4.42 14.55
N GLU A 49 12.28 -4.09 15.83
CA GLU A 49 11.83 -2.79 16.32
C GLU A 49 12.26 -1.74 15.31
N ALA A 50 11.27 -1.17 14.61
CA ALA A 50 11.57 -0.09 13.69
C ALA A 50 12.38 0.91 14.51
N PRO A 51 13.62 1.26 14.10
CA PRO A 51 14.45 2.14 14.90
C PRO A 51 13.60 3.37 15.21
N ASP A 52 13.53 3.77 16.49
CA ASP A 52 12.67 4.86 16.94
C ASP A 52 13.17 6.15 16.29
N LEU A 53 12.63 6.42 15.11
CA LEU A 53 13.18 7.38 14.17
C LEU A 53 12.50 8.72 14.46
N PRO A 54 13.26 9.79 14.76
CA PRO A 54 12.65 11.06 15.10
C PRO A 54 11.76 11.53 13.95
N ALA A 55 10.65 12.21 14.27
CA ALA A 55 9.67 12.70 13.30
C ALA A 55 10.28 13.40 12.04
N PRO A 56 11.30 14.29 12.15
CA PRO A 56 11.92 14.88 10.96
C PRO A 56 12.60 13.85 10.04
N ASP A 57 13.18 12.80 10.60
CA ASP A 57 13.87 11.76 9.84
C ASP A 57 12.87 10.80 9.19
N THR A 58 11.72 10.55 9.85
CA THR A 58 10.59 9.84 9.23
C THR A 58 10.01 10.62 8.04
N ALA A 59 9.85 11.94 8.18
CA ALA A 59 9.40 12.80 7.09
C ALA A 59 10.42 12.82 5.93
N ALA A 60 11.72 12.88 6.23
CA ALA A 60 12.78 12.79 5.23
C ALA A 60 12.75 11.43 4.50
N LEU A 61 12.59 10.32 5.23
CA LEU A 61 12.50 8.98 4.66
C LEU A 61 11.29 8.82 3.73
N LEU A 62 10.12 9.35 4.12
CA LEU A 62 8.92 9.37 3.28
C LEU A 62 9.12 10.21 2.00
N ALA A 63 9.79 11.35 2.11
CA ALA A 63 10.07 12.20 0.96
C ALA A 63 11.07 11.56 0.00
N ILE A 64 12.07 10.82 0.51
CA ILE A 64 13.01 10.02 -0.29
C ILE A 64 12.30 8.83 -0.96
N ALA A 65 11.33 8.20 -0.28
CA ALA A 65 10.54 7.09 -0.83
C ALA A 65 9.81 7.45 -2.12
N ARG A 66 9.43 8.72 -2.29
CA ARG A 66 8.78 9.25 -3.50
C ARG A 66 9.77 9.53 -4.63
N GLY A 67 11.06 9.39 -4.37
CA GLY A 67 12.16 9.74 -5.26
C GLY A 67 12.93 10.94 -4.73
N ALA A 68 14.25 10.81 -4.65
CA ALA A 68 15.13 11.90 -4.29
C ALA A 68 16.52 11.75 -4.92
N LYS A 69 17.22 12.87 -5.05
CA LYS A 69 18.59 12.96 -5.57
C LYS A 69 19.45 13.79 -4.63
N LEU A 70 20.64 13.28 -4.32
CA LEU A 70 21.70 14.04 -3.69
C LEU A 70 22.34 14.97 -4.72
N HIS A 71 22.40 16.26 -4.39
CA HIS A 71 22.99 17.28 -5.23
C HIS A 71 24.03 18.08 -4.44
N GLU A 72 25.07 18.51 -5.14
CA GLU A 72 26.07 19.41 -4.64
C GLU A 72 25.90 20.79 -5.25
N ASN A 73 25.77 21.80 -4.40
CA ASN A 73 25.79 23.17 -4.85
C ASN A 73 27.24 23.58 -5.15
N LEU A 74 27.56 23.78 -6.42
CA LEU A 74 28.93 24.07 -6.87
C LEU A 74 29.50 25.42 -6.37
N LEU A 75 28.63 26.38 -6.03
CA LEU A 75 29.07 27.69 -5.52
C LEU A 75 29.46 27.62 -4.04
N THR A 76 28.74 26.81 -3.26
CA THR A 76 28.92 26.70 -1.81
C THR A 76 29.59 25.41 -1.37
N GLN A 77 29.82 24.48 -2.31
CA GLN A 77 30.28 23.11 -2.08
C GLN A 77 29.44 22.37 -1.02
N ARG A 78 28.15 22.73 -0.90
CA ARG A 78 27.23 22.15 0.07
C ARG A 78 26.37 21.06 -0.56
N LEU A 79 26.30 19.94 0.13
CA LEU A 79 25.43 18.82 -0.23
C LEU A 79 24.02 19.03 0.31
N SER A 80 23.02 18.69 -0.51
CA SER A 80 21.62 18.65 -0.11
C SER A 80 20.85 17.64 -0.93
N VAL A 81 19.77 17.10 -0.35
CA VAL A 81 18.90 16.17 -1.06
C VAL A 81 17.71 16.93 -1.62
N ILE A 82 17.46 16.77 -2.91
CA ILE A 82 16.28 17.28 -3.59
C ILE A 82 15.31 16.14 -3.81
N THR A 83 14.14 16.25 -3.19
CA THR A 83 13.05 15.28 -3.34
C THR A 83 12.28 15.51 -4.64
N ALA A 84 11.48 14.54 -5.07
CA ALA A 84 10.63 14.66 -6.25
C ALA A 84 9.63 15.84 -6.16
N SER A 85 9.26 16.26 -4.94
CA SER A 85 8.43 17.45 -4.70
C SER A 85 9.21 18.77 -4.72
N GLY A 86 10.53 18.74 -4.93
CA GLY A 86 11.40 19.92 -4.89
C GLY A 86 11.78 20.37 -3.48
N THR A 87 11.35 19.66 -2.44
CA THR A 87 11.72 19.96 -1.05
C THR A 87 13.20 19.62 -0.82
N ARG A 88 13.91 20.53 -0.15
CA ARG A 88 15.31 20.34 0.27
C ARG A 88 15.38 19.66 1.63
N ILE A 89 16.15 18.58 1.70
CA ILE A 89 16.50 17.91 2.96
C ILE A 89 17.99 18.15 3.22
N ALA A 90 18.31 18.46 4.48
CA ALA A 90 19.69 18.69 4.93
C ALA A 90 20.53 17.41 4.79
N TYR A 91 21.80 17.55 4.40
CA TYR A 91 22.70 16.42 4.26
C TYR A 91 22.91 15.64 5.56
N SER A 92 22.86 16.31 6.72
CA SER A 92 22.93 15.65 8.03
C SER A 92 21.79 14.66 8.28
N ALA A 93 20.59 14.94 7.75
CA ALA A 93 19.47 14.00 7.82
C ALA A 93 19.72 12.79 6.91
N LEU A 94 20.28 12.99 5.71
CA LEU A 94 20.69 11.88 4.85
C LEU A 94 21.75 10.99 5.55
N GLN A 95 22.77 11.59 6.16
CA GLN A 95 23.81 10.85 6.88
C GLN A 95 23.24 9.98 8.01
N ARG A 96 22.26 10.48 8.77
CA ARG A 96 21.58 9.68 9.80
C ARG A 96 20.82 8.51 9.19
N LEU A 97 20.05 8.74 8.14
CA LEU A 97 19.28 7.69 7.46
C LEU A 97 20.19 6.60 6.84
N GLU A 98 21.35 6.99 6.32
CA GLU A 98 22.35 6.05 5.80
C GLU A 98 23.05 5.29 6.92
N SER A 99 23.39 5.95 8.03
CA SER A 99 23.98 5.28 9.20
C SER A 99 23.03 4.26 9.81
N ALA A 100 21.72 4.50 9.73
CA ALA A 100 20.67 3.56 10.12
C ALA A 100 20.41 2.48 9.05
N GLY A 101 21.12 2.50 7.92
CA GLY A 101 20.97 1.54 6.83
C GLY A 101 19.63 1.62 6.11
N LEU A 102 18.92 2.76 6.17
CA LEU A 102 17.57 2.93 5.61
C LEU A 102 17.59 3.42 4.16
N VAL A 103 18.68 4.07 3.75
CA VAL A 103 18.87 4.66 2.43
C VAL A 103 20.24 4.27 1.89
N ALA A 104 20.35 4.07 0.58
CA ALA A 104 21.60 3.86 -0.12
C ALA A 104 21.73 4.87 -1.27
N ARG A 105 22.98 5.30 -1.54
CA ARG A 105 23.32 6.11 -2.70
C ARG A 105 23.74 5.21 -3.84
N ASP A 106 23.29 5.54 -5.03
CA ASP A 106 23.85 4.94 -6.24
C ASP A 106 25.21 5.60 -6.58
N ALA A 107 26.30 4.94 -6.18
CA ALA A 107 27.65 5.44 -6.39
C ALA A 107 28.11 5.40 -7.86
N SER A 108 27.30 4.86 -8.79
CA SER A 108 27.64 4.80 -10.21
C SER A 108 27.60 6.16 -10.92
N ARG A 109 27.07 7.20 -10.25
CA ARG A 109 26.91 8.55 -10.83
C ARG A 109 27.72 9.59 -10.07
N PRO A 110 28.32 10.57 -10.78
CA PRO A 110 28.97 11.70 -10.13
C PRO A 110 27.93 12.59 -9.43
N VAL A 111 28.29 13.12 -8.25
CA VAL A 111 27.38 13.88 -7.38
C VAL A 111 26.82 15.14 -8.06
N HIS A 112 27.61 15.80 -8.89
CA HIS A 112 27.20 17.01 -9.61
C HIS A 112 26.05 16.77 -10.61
N ALA A 113 25.90 15.54 -11.12
CA ALA A 113 24.80 15.15 -12.01
C ALA A 113 23.51 14.77 -11.26
N GLY A 114 23.55 14.78 -9.92
CA GLY A 114 22.47 14.31 -9.07
C GLY A 114 22.54 12.79 -8.88
N VAL A 115 22.98 12.36 -7.71
CA VAL A 115 23.04 10.93 -7.34
C VAL A 115 21.67 10.48 -6.85
N PRO A 116 21.01 9.51 -7.50
CA PRO A 116 19.73 9.02 -7.02
C PRO A 116 19.89 8.30 -5.68
N LEU A 117 18.90 8.48 -4.82
CA LEU A 117 18.80 7.78 -3.54
C LEU A 117 17.77 6.67 -3.66
N THR A 118 18.11 5.49 -3.14
CA THR A 118 17.23 4.33 -3.09
C THR A 118 16.96 3.92 -1.65
N LEU A 119 15.75 3.46 -1.37
CA LEU A 119 15.44 2.86 -0.07
C LEU A 119 15.99 1.44 -0.02
N THR A 120 16.64 1.11 1.09
CA THR A 120 17.00 -0.27 1.39
C THR A 120 15.75 -1.06 1.76
N GLU A 121 15.87 -2.39 1.86
CA GLU A 121 14.79 -3.23 2.39
C GLU A 121 14.41 -2.81 3.82
N ALA A 122 15.40 -2.47 4.67
CA ALA A 122 15.16 -1.97 6.02
C ALA A 122 14.39 -0.63 6.04
N GLY A 123 14.73 0.30 5.14
CA GLY A 123 13.99 1.55 4.97
C GLY A 123 12.53 1.33 4.56
N ARG A 124 12.30 0.42 3.60
CA ARG A 124 10.94 0.03 3.18
C ARG A 124 10.16 -0.67 4.30
N ALA A 125 10.80 -1.56 5.05
CA ALA A 125 10.20 -2.24 6.19
C ALA A 125 9.79 -1.24 7.29
N THR A 126 10.62 -0.23 7.56
CA THR A 126 10.35 0.83 8.54
C THR A 126 9.09 1.64 8.19
N LEU A 127 8.97 2.09 6.93
CA LEU A 127 7.81 2.85 6.47
C LEU A 127 6.51 2.03 6.50
N THR A 128 6.59 0.75 6.16
CA THR A 128 5.41 -0.13 6.14
C THR A 128 5.02 -0.63 7.53
N GLY A 129 5.97 -0.76 8.45
CA GLY A 129 5.71 -1.02 9.88
C GLY A 129 4.96 0.14 10.54
N ALA A 130 5.45 1.37 10.36
CA ALA A 130 4.81 2.59 10.88
C ALA A 130 3.39 2.81 10.33
N ARG A 131 3.10 2.37 9.11
CA ARG A 131 1.72 2.41 8.56
C ARG A 131 0.77 1.48 9.33
N ARG A 132 1.24 0.30 9.76
CA ARG A 132 0.39 -0.67 10.45
C ARG A 132 0.07 -0.26 11.88
N THR A 133 1.03 0.33 12.60
CA THR A 133 0.78 0.86 13.95
C THR A 133 -0.26 1.98 13.93
N ASN A 134 -0.21 2.89 12.96
CA ASN A 134 -1.23 3.94 12.79
C ASN A 134 -2.59 3.41 12.29
N ALA A 135 -2.61 2.33 11.50
CA ALA A 135 -3.86 1.76 10.99
C ALA A 135 -4.66 0.98 12.05
N ALA A 136 -4.04 0.58 13.17
CA ALA A 136 -4.71 -0.16 14.24
C ALA A 136 -5.73 0.68 15.03
N GLY A 137 -5.78 2.01 14.85
CA GLY A 137 -6.60 2.91 15.67
C GLY A 137 -7.82 3.56 15.01
N ALA A 138 -8.01 3.44 13.69
CA ALA A 138 -9.08 4.17 12.99
C ALA A 138 -10.08 3.19 12.34
N PRO A 139 -11.32 3.06 12.86
CA PRO A 139 -12.35 2.32 12.15
C PRO A 139 -12.61 2.99 10.78
N PRO A 140 -12.78 2.21 9.70
CA PRO A 140 -13.06 2.78 8.39
C PRO A 140 -14.34 3.60 8.46
N ALA A 141 -14.31 4.83 7.92
CA ALA A 141 -15.50 5.65 7.80
C ALA A 141 -16.59 4.87 7.06
N VAL A 142 -17.77 4.77 7.67
CA VAL A 142 -18.94 4.11 7.10
C VAL A 142 -19.25 4.78 5.76
N ARG A 143 -19.12 4.04 4.66
CA ARG A 143 -19.48 4.55 3.34
C ARG A 143 -20.99 4.76 3.30
N SER A 144 -21.43 6.00 3.13
CA SER A 144 -22.81 6.35 2.82
C SER A 144 -23.18 5.77 1.45
N GLY A 145 -23.80 4.59 1.47
CA GLY A 145 -24.20 3.84 0.29
C GLY A 145 -24.95 2.57 0.67
N ALA A 146 -25.93 2.70 1.58
CA ALA A 146 -26.86 1.62 1.83
C ALA A 146 -27.82 1.51 0.64
N TRP A 147 -27.83 0.32 0.03
CA TRP A 147 -28.80 -0.08 -0.99
C TRP A 147 -30.22 -0.03 -0.40
N PRO A 148 -31.25 0.47 -1.12
CA PRO A 148 -32.59 0.54 -0.57
C PRO A 148 -33.15 -0.86 -0.33
N ALA A 149 -33.68 -1.09 0.87
CA ALA A 149 -34.41 -2.31 1.20
C ALA A 149 -35.71 -2.39 0.36
N PRO A 150 -36.09 -3.56 -0.15
CA PRO A 150 -37.30 -3.71 -0.94
C PRO A 150 -38.54 -3.42 -0.09
N ALA A 151 -39.42 -2.56 -0.59
CA ALA A 151 -40.68 -2.23 0.05
C ALA A 151 -41.60 -3.46 0.08
N THR A 152 -42.00 -3.90 1.27
CA THR A 152 -43.04 -4.92 1.46
C THR A 152 -44.39 -4.26 1.21
N ARG A 153 -45.00 -4.52 0.05
CA ARG A 153 -46.37 -4.09 -0.23
C ARG A 153 -47.32 -5.15 0.34
N ALA A 154 -47.95 -4.81 1.46
CA ALA A 154 -49.03 -5.59 2.04
C ALA A 154 -50.22 -5.62 1.08
N HIS A 155 -50.69 -6.82 0.73
CA HIS A 155 -51.96 -7.03 0.06
C HIS A 155 -53.12 -6.75 1.02
N ARG A 156 -54.14 -6.04 0.53
CA ARG A 156 -55.49 -6.03 1.09
C ARG A 156 -56.47 -6.31 -0.03
#